data_AF-A0A5Y1YFN4-F1
#
_entry.id   AF-A0A5Y1YFN4-F1
#
_cell.length_a   1.000
_cell.length_b   1.000
_cell.length_c   1.000
_cell.angle_alpha   90.00
_cell.angle_beta   90.00
_cell.angle_gamma   90.00
#
_symmetry.space_group_name_H-M   'P 1'
#
loop_
_entity.id
_entity.type
_entity.pdbx_description
1 polymer ?
#
loop_
_entity_poly.entity_id
_entity_poly.type
_entity_poly.pdbx_seq_one_letter_code
_entity_poly.pdbx_strand_id
1 'polypeptide(L)'
;MAKIQARNVDDALFARIEQSAMKNERSVEGEIRLALARLYPATDPSQNIVPLSMRERWQQETGQRLRWLLQRLNEDGFGTRARTGDVSASVADYVRLGDQLSTSPGLLMDIAEGRAEMTPEMAGALQSWCGASGDWLLSGEG
;
A
#
# COMPACT_ATOMS: atom_id res chain seq x y z
N MET A 1 19.12 -12.03 4.69
CA MET A 1 18.42 -13.33 4.70
C MET A 1 19.28 -14.34 5.43
N ALA A 2 18.82 -14.89 6.56
CA ALA A 2 19.59 -15.83 7.36
C ALA A 2 19.66 -17.19 6.65
N LYS A 3 20.86 -17.62 6.24
CA LYS A 3 21.09 -18.98 5.74
C LYS A 3 20.91 -19.94 6.93
N ILE A 4 19.94 -20.85 6.84
CA ILE A 4 19.84 -21.99 7.75
C ILE A 4 21.10 -22.82 7.54
N GLN A 5 21.99 -22.87 8.54
CA GLN A 5 23.18 -23.69 8.51
C GLN A 5 22.89 -24.98 9.28
N ALA A 6 23.20 -26.13 8.67
CA ALA A 6 22.93 -27.48 9.19
C ALA A 6 23.48 -27.74 10.61
N ARG A 7 24.40 -26.89 11.09
CA ARG A 7 25.02 -26.98 12.42
C ARG A 7 24.10 -26.75 13.63
N ASN A 8 22.84 -26.37 13.42
CA ASN A 8 21.86 -26.16 14.50
C ASN A 8 20.65 -27.10 14.41
N VAL A 9 20.69 -28.11 13.54
CA VAL A 9 19.64 -29.13 13.46
C VAL A 9 20.03 -30.25 14.43
N ASP A 10 19.14 -30.61 15.34
CA ASP A 10 19.34 -31.74 16.26
C ASP A 10 19.74 -33.01 15.48
N ASP A 11 20.79 -33.70 15.92
CA ASP A 11 21.34 -34.86 15.21
C ASP A 11 20.30 -35.98 15.02
N ALA A 12 19.38 -36.16 15.98
CA ALA A 12 18.30 -37.14 15.86
C ALA A 12 17.28 -36.72 14.80
N LEU A 13 17.04 -35.42 14.66
CA LEU A 13 16.19 -34.87 13.60
C LEU A 13 16.86 -35.03 12.23
N PHE A 14 18.16 -34.78 12.13
CA PHE A 14 18.91 -34.96 10.89
C PHE A 14 18.91 -36.43 10.43
N ALA A 15 19.23 -37.37 11.33
CA ALA A 15 19.21 -38.79 11.02
C ALA A 15 17.82 -39.28 10.55
N ARG A 16 16.74 -38.72 11.10
CA ARG A 16 15.38 -39.03 10.68
C ARG A 16 15.05 -38.51 9.28
N ILE A 17 15.59 -37.33 8.93
CA ILE A 17 15.46 -36.78 7.58
C ILE A 17 16.24 -37.62 6.57
N GLU A 18 17.46 -38.06 6.91
CA GLU A 18 18.25 -38.95 6.06
C GLU A 18 17.56 -40.28 5.80
N GLN A 19 16.98 -40.90 6.83
CA GLN A 19 16.19 -42.13 6.67
C GLN A 19 14.98 -41.93 5.76
N SER A 20 14.27 -40.79 5.89
CA SER A 20 13.13 -40.46 5.02
C SER A 20 13.57 -40.23 3.58
N ALA A 21 14.67 -39.50 3.38
CA ALA A 21 15.24 -39.22 2.07
C ALA A 21 15.68 -40.52 1.36
N MET A 22 16.35 -41.42 2.07
CA MET A 22 16.76 -42.73 1.56
C MET A 22 15.55 -43.60 1.20
N LYS A 23 14.51 -43.62 2.05
CA LYS A 23 13.27 -44.37 1.79
C LYS A 23 12.53 -43.86 0.55
N ASN A 24 12.61 -42.56 0.27
CA ASN A 24 11.91 -41.91 -0.84
C ASN A 24 12.81 -41.70 -2.09
N GLU A 25 14.01 -42.29 -2.11
CA GLU A 25 15.00 -42.18 -3.20
C GLU A 25 15.32 -40.72 -3.58
N ARG A 26 15.47 -39.86 -2.56
CA ARG A 26 15.70 -38.42 -2.72
C ARG A 26 16.95 -37.98 -1.98
N SER A 27 17.49 -36.83 -2.39
CA SER A 27 18.48 -36.14 -1.57
C SER A 27 17.84 -35.59 -0.30
N VAL A 28 18.64 -35.44 0.76
CA VAL A 28 18.24 -34.79 2.02
C VAL A 28 17.67 -33.40 1.75
N GLU A 29 18.31 -32.62 0.89
CA GLU A 29 17.83 -31.30 0.47
C GLU A 29 16.46 -31.36 -0.25
N GLY A 30 16.28 -32.35 -1.14
CA GLY A 30 15.01 -32.57 -1.83
C GLY A 30 13.88 -32.94 -0.88
N GLU A 31 14.18 -33.76 0.12
CA GLU A 31 13.21 -34.17 1.15
C GLU A 31 12.83 -33.01 2.06
N ILE A 32 13.81 -32.19 2.48
CA ILE A 32 13.57 -30.96 3.24
C ILE A 32 12.71 -29.99 2.43
N ARG A 33 13.04 -29.75 1.16
CA ARG A 33 12.28 -28.84 0.28
C ARG A 33 10.83 -29.29 0.14
N LEU A 34 10.61 -30.59 0.01
CA LEU A 34 9.27 -31.16 -0.13
C LEU A 34 8.47 -31.14 1.18
N ALA A 35 9.13 -31.41 2.31
CA ALA A 35 8.51 -31.27 3.63
C ALA A 35 8.14 -29.81 3.93
N LEU A 36 9.04 -28.86 3.60
CA LEU A 36 8.77 -27.43 3.73
C LEU A 36 7.64 -26.97 2.82
N ALA A 37 7.60 -27.40 1.56
CA ALA A 37 6.52 -27.07 0.64
C ALA A 37 5.14 -27.62 1.07
N ARG A 38 5.13 -28.72 1.84
CA ARG A 38 3.89 -29.27 2.43
C ARG A 38 3.43 -28.52 3.68
N LEU A 39 4.37 -28.12 4.54
CA LEU A 39 4.09 -27.40 5.79
C LEU A 39 3.80 -25.93 5.56
N TYR A 40 4.48 -25.34 4.58
CA TYR A 40 4.31 -23.99 4.09
C TYR A 40 3.91 -24.10 2.62
N PRO A 41 2.67 -24.52 2.33
CA PRO A 41 2.17 -24.43 0.96
C PRO A 41 2.38 -22.99 0.51
N ALA A 42 2.88 -22.80 -0.71
CA ALA A 42 2.93 -21.49 -1.31
C ALA A 42 1.49 -20.96 -1.27
N THR A 43 1.21 -20.12 -0.28
CA THR A 43 -0.04 -19.39 -0.20
C THR A 43 -0.09 -18.66 -1.52
N ASP A 44 -1.13 -18.91 -2.30
CA ASP A 44 -1.37 -18.16 -3.52
C ASP A 44 -1.12 -16.68 -3.18
N PRO A 45 -0.34 -15.91 -3.97
CA PRO A 45 -0.13 -14.49 -3.68
C PRO A 45 -1.46 -13.74 -3.43
N SER A 46 -2.57 -14.25 -3.97
CA SER A 46 -3.93 -13.78 -3.70
C SER A 46 -4.55 -14.22 -2.36
N GLN A 47 -4.03 -15.26 -1.71
CA GLN A 47 -4.46 -15.74 -0.39
C GLN A 47 -3.69 -15.10 0.78
N ASN A 48 -2.59 -14.39 0.50
CA ASN A 48 -1.86 -13.55 1.46
C ASN A 48 -2.29 -12.08 1.41
N ILE A 49 -3.49 -11.80 0.89
CA ILE A 49 -4.10 -10.48 1.03
C ILE A 49 -4.62 -10.39 2.46
N VAL A 50 -3.79 -9.88 3.36
CA VAL A 50 -4.29 -9.42 4.67
C VAL A 50 -5.34 -8.36 4.33
N PRO A 51 -6.63 -8.57 4.69
CA PRO A 51 -7.65 -7.58 4.41
C PRO A 51 -7.24 -6.28 5.12
N LEU A 52 -7.29 -5.17 4.38
CA LEU A 52 -6.99 -3.87 4.94
C LEU A 52 -7.85 -3.66 6.19
N SER A 53 -7.23 -3.16 7.25
CA SER A 53 -7.98 -2.66 8.39
C SER A 53 -8.95 -1.57 7.92
N MET A 54 -10.00 -1.32 8.71
CA MET A 54 -10.96 -0.24 8.43
C MET A 54 -10.25 1.11 8.20
N ARG A 55 -9.19 1.40 8.98
CA ARG A 55 -8.40 2.63 8.83
C ARG A 55 -7.64 2.68 7.51
N GLU A 56 -6.92 1.60 7.16
CA GLU A 56 -6.15 1.57 5.90
C GLU A 56 -7.06 1.66 4.69
N ARG A 57 -8.21 0.99 4.72
CA ARG A 57 -9.23 1.09 3.68
C ARG A 57 -9.70 2.52 3.52
N TRP A 58 -10.09 3.15 4.63
CA TRP A 58 -10.53 4.54 4.64
C TRP A 58 -9.45 5.50 4.10
N GLN A 59 -8.19 5.36 4.53
CA GLN A 59 -7.07 6.17 4.02
C GLN A 59 -6.88 6.01 2.51
N GLN A 60 -6.95 4.78 1.99
CA GLN A 60 -6.86 4.51 0.55
C GLN A 60 -7.99 5.17 -0.23
N GLU A 61 -9.23 5.05 0.26
CA GLU A 61 -10.40 5.63 -0.36
C GLU A 61 -10.37 7.16 -0.33
N THR A 62 -9.97 7.76 0.79
CA THR A 62 -9.82 9.22 0.93
C THR A 62 -8.68 9.75 0.06
N GLY A 63 -7.56 9.04 -0.04
CA GLY A 63 -6.48 9.36 -0.97
C GLY A 63 -6.90 9.32 -2.43
N GLN A 64 -7.74 8.36 -2.81
CA GLN A 64 -8.34 8.28 -4.15
C GLN A 64 -9.25 9.49 -4.44
N ARG A 65 -10.10 9.88 -3.48
CA ARG A 65 -10.96 11.07 -3.61
C ARG A 65 -10.15 12.36 -3.76
N LEU A 66 -9.07 12.51 -2.99
CA LEU A 66 -8.17 13.67 -3.13
C LEU A 66 -7.55 13.73 -4.54
N ARG A 67 -7.04 12.61 -5.05
CA ARG A 67 -6.49 12.54 -6.41
C ARG A 67 -7.53 12.88 -7.47
N TRP A 68 -8.73 12.33 -7.32
CA TRP A 68 -9.85 12.61 -8.21
C TRP A 68 -10.23 14.09 -8.19
N LEU A 69 -10.31 14.71 -7.00
CA LEU A 69 -10.60 16.13 -6.87
C LEU A 69 -9.53 16.97 -7.57
N LEU A 70 -8.25 16.68 -7.35
CA LEU A 70 -7.16 17.42 -7.99
C LEU A 70 -7.15 17.28 -9.51
N GLN A 71 -7.43 16.08 -10.01
CA GLN A 71 -7.65 15.86 -11.43
C GLN A 71 -8.81 16.73 -11.94
N ARG A 72 -9.94 16.74 -11.23
CA ARG A 72 -11.12 17.50 -11.65
C ARG A 72 -10.88 19.01 -11.67
N LEU A 73 -10.22 19.53 -10.63
CA LEU A 73 -9.81 20.92 -10.55
C LEU A 73 -8.87 21.30 -11.70
N ASN A 74 -7.92 20.43 -12.05
CA ASN A 74 -7.03 20.64 -13.20
C ASN A 74 -7.81 20.64 -14.53
N GLU A 75 -8.74 19.71 -14.72
CA GLU A 75 -9.62 19.65 -15.91
C GLU A 75 -10.45 20.94 -16.05
N ASP A 76 -10.94 21.46 -14.92
CA ASP A 76 -11.74 22.70 -14.86
C ASP A 76 -10.86 23.97 -14.94
N GLY A 77 -9.54 23.84 -15.05
CA GLY A 77 -8.59 24.96 -15.16
C GLY A 77 -8.38 25.75 -13.86
N PHE A 78 -8.76 25.18 -12.73
CA PHE A 78 -8.67 25.80 -11.41
C PHE A 78 -7.20 25.96 -10.98
N GLY A 79 -6.78 27.18 -10.60
CA GLY A 79 -5.46 27.42 -10.00
C GLY A 79 -4.25 27.60 -10.93
N THR A 80 -4.41 27.69 -12.26
CA THR A 80 -3.58 28.42 -13.29
C THR A 80 -3.27 27.65 -14.60
N ARG A 81 -3.26 28.42 -15.72
CA ARG A 81 -2.91 28.17 -17.14
C ARG A 81 -2.92 26.71 -17.64
N ALA A 82 -4.00 26.37 -18.34
CA ALA A 82 -4.16 25.32 -19.36
C ALA A 82 -2.99 24.32 -19.45
N ARG A 83 -3.15 23.17 -18.81
CA ARG A 83 -2.32 22.00 -19.09
C ARG A 83 -2.78 21.36 -20.40
N THR A 84 -1.87 21.24 -21.35
CA THR A 84 -1.99 20.30 -22.47
C THR A 84 -1.20 19.04 -22.13
N GLY A 85 -1.91 18.00 -21.67
CA GLY A 85 -1.37 16.65 -21.50
C GLY A 85 -1.19 16.18 -20.05
N ASP A 86 -1.33 14.85 -19.93
CA ASP A 86 -1.45 13.96 -18.76
C ASP A 86 -2.50 14.34 -17.70
N VAL A 87 -3.40 13.40 -17.43
CA VAL A 87 -4.67 13.56 -16.72
C VAL A 87 -4.52 13.34 -15.21
N SER A 88 -3.38 12.81 -14.75
CA SER A 88 -3.13 12.51 -13.34
C SER A 88 -2.58 13.70 -12.55
N ALA A 89 -2.90 13.75 -11.25
CA ALA A 89 -2.34 14.73 -10.32
C ALA A 89 -0.81 14.56 -10.23
N SER A 90 -0.08 15.60 -10.64
CA SER A 90 1.38 15.66 -10.64
C SER A 90 1.94 16.22 -9.33
N VAL A 91 3.26 16.06 -9.12
CA VAL A 91 4.00 16.68 -8.00
C VAL A 91 3.76 18.19 -7.92
N ALA A 92 3.70 18.89 -9.06
CA ALA A 92 3.47 20.32 -9.09
C ALA A 92 2.10 20.73 -8.51
N ASP A 93 1.10 19.85 -8.59
CA ASP A 93 -0.25 20.13 -8.09
C ASP A 93 -0.26 20.07 -6.57
N TYR A 94 0.40 19.08 -5.98
CA TYR A 94 0.59 18.98 -4.53
C TYR A 94 1.45 20.11 -3.96
N VAL A 95 2.45 20.60 -4.70
CA VAL A 95 3.25 21.76 -4.27
C VAL A 95 2.39 23.03 -4.21
N ARG A 96 1.59 23.30 -5.26
CA ARG A 96 0.67 24.45 -5.28
C ARG A 96 -0.40 24.34 -4.18
N LEU A 97 -0.96 23.15 -4.01
CA LEU A 97 -1.94 22.90 -2.95
C LEU A 97 -1.33 23.07 -1.55
N GLY A 98 -0.09 22.59 -1.36
CA GLY A 98 0.65 22.73 -0.11
C GLY A 98 0.83 24.20 0.28
N ASP A 99 1.26 25.03 -0.67
CA ASP A 99 1.39 26.48 -0.47
C ASP A 99 0.05 27.11 -0.07
N GLN A 100 -1.00 26.81 -0.82
CA GLN A 100 -2.34 27.36 -0.60
C GLN A 100 -2.97 26.97 0.75
N LEU A 101 -2.79 25.71 1.16
CA LEU A 101 -3.32 25.19 2.42
C LEU A 101 -2.34 25.36 3.60
N SER A 102 -1.20 26.02 3.38
CA SER A 102 -0.14 26.17 4.38
C SER A 102 0.28 24.83 5.00
N THR A 103 0.43 23.80 4.16
CA THR A 103 0.80 22.44 4.56
C THR A 103 1.94 21.88 3.71
N SER A 104 2.56 20.81 4.20
CA SER A 104 3.64 20.14 3.47
C SER A 104 3.08 19.41 2.23
N PRO A 105 3.66 19.61 1.03
CA PRO A 105 3.32 18.82 -0.15
C PRO A 105 3.53 17.32 0.07
N GLY A 106 4.53 16.93 0.88
CA GLY A 106 4.79 15.52 1.19
C GLY A 106 3.64 14.88 1.97
N LEU A 107 3.04 15.60 2.92
CA LEU A 107 1.86 15.11 3.65
C LEU A 107 0.67 14.91 2.70
N LEU A 108 0.47 15.84 1.76
CA LEU A 108 -0.61 15.71 0.76
C LEU A 108 -0.39 14.49 -0.16
N MET A 109 0.86 14.20 -0.52
CA MET A 109 1.20 13.00 -1.29
C MET A 109 0.99 11.73 -0.46
N ASP A 110 1.41 11.71 0.81
CA ASP A 110 1.17 10.58 1.71
C ASP A 110 -0.32 10.31 1.89
N ILE A 111 -1.15 11.36 2.00
CA ILE A 111 -2.61 11.23 2.03
C ILE A 111 -3.13 10.68 0.69
N ALA A 112 -2.70 11.24 -0.44
CA ALA A 112 -3.13 10.81 -1.78
C ALA A 112 -2.79 9.33 -2.07
N GLU A 113 -1.68 8.85 -1.52
CA GLU A 113 -1.23 7.45 -1.60
C GLU A 113 -1.83 6.54 -0.51
N GLY A 114 -2.67 7.09 0.37
CA GLY A 114 -3.32 6.36 1.47
C GLY A 114 -2.35 5.88 2.55
N ARG A 115 -1.20 6.57 2.71
CA ARG A 115 -0.20 6.32 3.76
C ARG A 115 -0.39 7.20 4.99
N ALA A 116 -1.12 8.31 4.84
CA ALA A 116 -1.49 9.21 5.92
C ALA A 116 -3.00 9.46 5.93
N GLU A 117 -3.53 9.88 7.07
CA GLU A 117 -4.92 10.27 7.21
C GLU A 117 -5.15 11.72 6.77
N MET A 118 -6.29 11.97 6.12
CA MET A 118 -6.79 13.32 5.96
C MET A 118 -7.56 13.71 7.22
N THR A 119 -7.17 14.81 7.86
CA THR A 119 -7.87 15.29 9.05
C THR A 119 -9.11 16.11 8.67
N PRO A 120 -10.10 16.25 9.57
CA PRO A 120 -11.25 17.12 9.34
C PRO A 120 -10.87 18.57 9.05
N GLU A 121 -9.82 19.08 9.69
CA GLU A 121 -9.31 20.44 9.47
C GLU A 121 -8.77 20.59 8.04
N MET A 122 -8.05 19.59 7.53
CA MET A 122 -7.56 19.57 6.15
C MET A 122 -8.72 19.52 5.15
N ALA A 123 -9.71 18.67 5.39
CA ALA A 123 -10.91 18.58 4.55
C ALA A 123 -11.70 19.90 4.55
N GLY A 124 -11.83 20.55 5.70
CA GLY A 124 -12.46 21.87 5.83
C GLY A 124 -11.67 22.99 5.11
N ALA A 125 -10.33 22.92 5.13
CA ALA A 125 -9.49 23.84 4.38
C ALA A 125 -9.64 23.65 2.86
N LEU A 126 -9.68 22.40 2.39
CA LEU A 126 -9.98 22.07 0.99
C LEU A 126 -11.36 22.58 0.57
N GLN A 127 -12.38 22.34 1.40
CA GLN A 127 -13.74 22.84 1.16
C GLN A 127 -13.78 24.37 1.06
N SER A 128 -13.07 25.05 1.94
CA SER A 128 -12.98 26.51 1.92
C SER A 128 -12.26 27.04 0.68
N TRP A 129 -11.27 26.30 0.18
CA TRP A 129 -10.46 26.71 -0.96
C TRP A 129 -11.13 26.46 -2.31
N CYS A 130 -11.70 25.27 -2.54
CA CYS A 130 -12.25 24.89 -3.85
C CYS A 130 -13.76 24.59 -3.84
N GLY A 131 -14.43 24.69 -2.68
CA GLY A 131 -15.87 24.44 -2.56
C GLY A 131 -16.29 22.97 -2.55
N ALA A 132 -15.34 22.03 -2.64
CA ALA A 132 -15.62 20.61 -2.57
C ALA A 132 -16.11 20.21 -1.17
N SER A 133 -17.09 19.31 -1.06
CA SER A 133 -17.58 18.84 0.25
C SER A 133 -16.46 18.12 1.02
N GLY A 134 -16.15 18.62 2.21
CA GLY A 134 -15.21 17.99 3.15
C GLY A 134 -15.74 16.65 3.67
N ASP A 135 -17.06 16.55 3.88
CA ASP A 135 -17.71 15.30 4.25
C ASP A 135 -17.56 14.24 3.15
N TRP A 136 -17.71 14.66 1.89
CA TRP A 136 -17.50 13.76 0.74
C TRP A 136 -16.04 13.30 0.67
N LEU A 137 -15.06 14.18 0.91
CA LEU A 137 -13.65 13.81 0.93
C LEU A 137 -13.34 12.74 1.99
N LEU A 138 -13.90 12.91 3.19
CA LEU A 138 -13.63 12.03 4.33
C LEU A 138 -14.42 10.72 4.26
N SER A 139 -15.69 10.76 3.88
CA SER A 139 -16.61 9.62 4.00
C SER A 139 -17.08 9.05 2.66
N GLY A 140 -16.95 9.80 1.57
CA GLY A 140 -17.58 9.49 0.28
C GLY A 140 -19.05 9.89 0.19
N GLU A 141 -19.63 10.41 1.28
CA GLU A 141 -21.00 10.90 1.36
C GLU A 141 -21.01 12.43 1.52
N GLY A 142 -21.87 13.15 0.80
CA GLY A 142 -22.00 14.61 0.91
C GLY A 142 -22.25 15.33 -0.40
#